data_AF-A0A3M2KQD1-F1
#
_entry.id   AF-A0A3M2KQD1-F1
#
_cell.length_a   1.000
_cell.length_b   1.000
_cell.length_c   1.000
_cell.angle_alpha   90.00
_cell.angle_beta   90.00
_cell.angle_gamma   90.00
#
_symmetry.space_group_name_H-M   'P 1'
#
loop_
_entity.id
_entity.type
_entity.pdbx_description
1 polymer ?
#
loop_
_entity_poly.entity_id
_entity_poly.type
_entity_poly.pdbx_seq_one_letter_code
_entity_poly.pdbx_strand_id
1 'polypeptide(L)'
;MRMTTDIAVLVVCAGVTVTVWALLVAWVVRRTRGARPRRRPAPVPTPATAAAAAAELDTQLTTEWASRNQVWPALNAENALLRERLAGKLSPLEYRARLADLARRCDPEDDPK
;
A
#
# COMPACT_ATOMS: atom_id res chain seq x y z
N MET A 1 -16.20 46.18 -14.42
CA MET A 1 -17.18 45.17 -13.94
C MET A 1 -17.00 43.75 -14.52
N ARG A 2 -16.14 43.49 -15.53
CA ARG A 2 -15.84 42.12 -16.00
C ARG A 2 -14.90 41.34 -15.07
N MET A 3 -13.88 42.01 -14.52
CA MET A 3 -12.89 41.39 -13.62
C MET A 3 -13.48 40.83 -12.32
N THR A 4 -14.54 41.47 -11.79
CA THR A 4 -15.23 41.05 -10.56
C THR A 4 -16.08 39.80 -10.74
N THR A 5 -16.67 39.59 -11.92
CA THR A 5 -17.44 38.37 -12.24
C THR A 5 -16.51 37.17 -12.40
N ASP A 6 -15.33 37.34 -12.98
CA ASP A 6 -14.35 36.25 -13.15
C ASP A 6 -13.82 35.75 -11.80
N ILE A 7 -13.53 36.66 -10.86
CA ILE A 7 -13.10 36.31 -9.50
C ILE A 7 -14.21 35.58 -8.74
N ALA A 8 -15.46 36.04 -8.86
CA ALA A 8 -16.60 35.37 -8.22
C ALA A 8 -16.79 33.94 -8.73
N VAL A 9 -16.66 33.73 -10.05
CA VAL A 9 -16.73 32.40 -10.67
C VAL A 9 -15.60 31.50 -10.16
N LEU A 10 -14.37 32.01 -10.07
CA LEU A 10 -13.23 31.25 -9.56
C LEU A 10 -13.41 30.83 -8.10
N VAL A 11 -13.91 31.72 -7.23
CA VAL A 11 -14.16 31.41 -5.82
C VAL A 11 -15.26 30.35 -5.68
N VAL A 12 -16.32 30.44 -6.47
CA VAL A 12 -17.39 29.43 -6.48
C VAL A 12 -16.85 28.08 -6.99
N CYS A 13 -16.10 28.07 -8.09
CA CYS A 13 -15.47 26.85 -8.61
C CYS A 13 -14.53 26.21 -7.59
N ALA A 14 -13.68 26.99 -6.94
CA ALA A 14 -12.78 26.50 -5.90
C ALA A 14 -13.58 25.91 -4.72
N GLY A 15 -14.62 26.59 -4.26
CA GLY A 15 -15.50 26.08 -3.20
C GLY A 15 -16.19 24.76 -3.57
N VAL A 16 -16.70 24.64 -4.81
CA VAL A 16 -17.31 23.39 -5.32
C VAL A 16 -16.28 22.27 -5.38
N THR A 17 -15.06 22.52 -5.87
CA THR A 17 -14.03 21.48 -5.92
C THR A 17 -13.62 20.99 -4.54
N VAL A 18 -13.44 21.90 -3.57
CA VAL A 18 -13.08 21.56 -2.18
C VAL A 18 -14.19 20.75 -1.50
N THR A 19 -15.46 21.16 -1.69
CA THR A 19 -16.61 20.46 -1.09
C THR A 19 -16.79 19.06 -1.68
N VAL A 20 -16.69 18.90 -3.00
CA VAL A 20 -16.74 17.59 -3.66
C VAL A 20 -15.60 16.69 -3.18
N TRP A 21 -14.38 17.22 -3.08
CA TRP A 21 -13.23 16.48 -2.58
C TRP A 21 -13.41 16.03 -1.12
N ALA A 22 -13.89 16.92 -0.25
CA ALA A 22 -14.17 16.59 1.16
C ALA A 22 -15.23 15.49 1.29
N LEU A 23 -16.29 15.54 0.48
CA LEU A 23 -17.33 14.50 0.46
C LEU A 23 -16.79 13.14 0.00
N LEU A 24 -15.93 13.12 -1.03
CA LEU A 24 -15.27 11.89 -1.50
C LEU A 24 -14.38 11.29 -0.41
N VAL A 25 -13.55 12.10 0.24
CA VAL A 25 -12.69 11.65 1.35
C VAL A 25 -13.53 11.11 2.50
N ALA A 26 -14.59 11.81 2.90
CA ALA A 26 -15.50 11.37 3.96
C ALA A 26 -16.18 10.04 3.62
N TRP A 27 -16.60 9.86 2.37
CA TRP A 27 -17.22 8.62 1.90
C TRP A 27 -16.23 7.45 1.91
N VAL A 28 -15.01 7.64 1.43
CA VAL A 28 -13.94 6.62 1.46
C VAL A 28 -13.60 6.23 2.89
N VAL A 29 -13.46 7.19 3.81
CA VAL A 29 -13.18 6.92 5.23
C VAL A 29 -14.33 6.17 5.90
N ARG A 30 -15.58 6.51 5.60
CA ARG A 30 -16.75 5.77 6.12
C ARG A 30 -16.79 4.34 5.59
N ARG A 31 -16.49 4.15 4.30
CA ARG A 31 -16.49 2.84 3.66
C ARG A 31 -15.39 1.92 4.19
N THR A 32 -14.21 2.46 4.51
CA THR A 32 -13.11 1.68 5.10
C THR A 32 -13.35 1.35 6.58
N ARG A 33 -14.00 2.22 7.35
CA ARG A 33 -14.35 1.95 8.75
C ARG A 33 -15.43 0.86 8.91
N GLY A 34 -16.35 0.73 7.96
CA GLY A 34 -17.36 -0.34 7.94
C GLY A 34 -16.82 -1.73 7.59
N ALA A 35 -15.62 -1.81 7.02
CA ALA A 35 -15.00 -3.05 6.58
C ALA A 35 -13.98 -3.62 7.58
N ARG A 36 -14.01 -3.20 8.85
CA ARG A 36 -13.17 -3.81 9.89
C ARG A 36 -13.82 -5.13 10.30
N PRO A 37 -13.29 -6.31 9.93
CA PRO A 37 -13.76 -7.55 10.52
C PRO A 37 -13.59 -7.41 12.04
N ARG A 38 -14.60 -7.83 12.79
CA ARG A 38 -14.55 -8.00 14.24
C ARG A 38 -13.42 -9.01 14.52
N ARG A 39 -12.17 -8.55 14.59
CA ARG A 39 -11.04 -9.37 15.02
C ARG A 39 -11.34 -9.72 16.47
N ARG A 40 -11.70 -10.98 16.68
CA ARG A 40 -11.63 -11.65 17.99
C ARG A 40 -10.28 -11.24 18.61
N PRO A 41 -10.23 -10.77 19.87
CA PRO A 41 -8.96 -10.44 20.49
C PRO A 41 -8.08 -11.68 20.42
N ALA A 42 -7.00 -11.60 19.63
CA ALA A 42 -5.99 -12.62 19.62
C ALA A 42 -5.38 -12.67 21.04
N PRO A 43 -5.04 -13.86 21.55
CA PRO A 43 -4.34 -13.96 22.82
C PRO A 43 -3.11 -13.04 22.78
N VAL A 44 -2.99 -12.16 23.77
CA VAL A 44 -1.83 -11.28 23.91
C VAL A 44 -0.64 -12.18 24.20
N PRO A 45 0.41 -12.21 23.35
CA PRO A 45 1.60 -12.98 23.65
C PRO A 45 2.21 -12.44 24.94
N THR A 46 2.58 -13.34 25.84
CA THR A 46 3.34 -12.98 27.02
C THR A 46 4.67 -12.34 26.60
N PRO A 47 5.27 -11.45 27.39
CA PRO A 47 6.52 -10.78 27.02
C PRO A 47 7.64 -11.77 26.65
N ALA A 48 7.64 -12.97 27.24
CA ALA A 48 8.57 -14.04 26.89
C ALA A 48 8.31 -14.65 25.49
N THR A 49 7.05 -14.85 25.08
CA THR A 49 6.73 -15.34 23.73
C THR A 49 6.93 -14.26 22.67
N ALA A 50 6.67 -12.99 23.00
CA ALA A 50 6.97 -11.86 22.11
C ALA A 50 8.48 -11.68 21.90
N ALA A 51 9.29 -11.83 22.97
CA ALA A 51 10.74 -11.74 22.88
C ALA A 51 11.36 -12.93 22.10
N ALA A 52 10.84 -14.15 22.29
CA ALA A 52 11.27 -15.31 21.52
C ALA A 52 10.93 -15.18 20.03
N ALA A 53 9.70 -14.76 19.71
CA ALA A 53 9.29 -14.52 18.31
C ALA A 53 10.06 -13.35 17.67
N ALA A 54 10.37 -12.30 18.43
CA ALA A 54 11.19 -11.19 17.95
C ALA A 54 12.64 -11.64 17.71
N ALA A 55 13.22 -12.43 18.61
CA ALA A 55 14.57 -12.97 18.45
C ALA A 55 14.66 -13.92 17.25
N GLU A 56 13.63 -14.75 17.02
CA GLU A 56 13.53 -15.66 15.88
C GLU A 56 13.33 -14.90 14.56
N LEU A 57 12.54 -13.81 14.55
CA LEU A 57 12.46 -12.90 13.41
C LEU A 57 13.81 -12.22 13.13
N ASP A 58 14.54 -11.80 14.16
CA ASP A 58 15.83 -11.11 14.03
C ASP A 58 16.93 -12.06 13.53
N THR A 59 16.81 -13.37 13.81
CA THR A 59 17.69 -14.39 13.25
C THR A 59 17.35 -14.77 11.80
N GLN A 60 16.07 -14.63 11.39
CA GLN A 60 15.63 -14.90 10.02
C GLN A 60 15.66 -13.67 9.10
N LEU A 61 15.66 -12.45 9.64
CA LEU A 61 16.01 -11.21 8.92
C LEU A 61 17.53 -11.13 8.79
N THR A 62 18.12 -12.10 8.11
CA THR A 62 19.52 -12.03 7.73
C THR A 62 19.73 -10.81 6.84
N THR A 63 20.89 -10.15 6.97
CA THR A 63 21.22 -8.90 6.27
C THR A 63 21.17 -9.05 4.74
N GLU A 64 21.19 -10.29 4.23
CA GLU A 64 20.98 -10.65 2.83
C GLU A 64 19.59 -10.25 2.30
N TRP A 65 18.51 -10.42 3.08
CA TRP A 65 17.15 -9.97 2.71
C TRP A 65 17.05 -8.45 2.56
N ALA A 66 17.87 -7.72 3.31
CA ALA A 66 17.95 -6.26 3.27
C ALA A 66 19.06 -5.76 2.33
N SER A 67 19.66 -6.63 1.52
CA SER A 67 20.72 -6.22 0.61
C SER A 67 20.16 -5.22 -0.40
N ARG A 68 20.79 -4.04 -0.47
CA ARG A 68 20.36 -2.97 -1.38
C ARG A 68 20.23 -3.46 -2.83
N ASN A 69 21.06 -4.42 -3.21
CA ASN A 69 21.11 -4.97 -4.55
C ASN A 69 19.93 -5.91 -4.88
N GLN A 70 19.25 -6.48 -3.89
CA GLN A 70 18.03 -7.28 -4.09
C GLN A 70 16.75 -6.45 -3.87
N VAL A 71 16.73 -5.58 -2.85
CA VAL A 71 15.54 -4.78 -2.50
C VAL A 71 15.17 -3.79 -3.60
N TRP A 72 16.15 -3.11 -4.20
CA TRP A 72 15.87 -2.05 -5.19
C TRP A 72 15.29 -2.56 -6.52
N PRO A 73 15.82 -3.64 -7.12
CA PRO A 73 15.20 -4.27 -8.27
C PRO A 73 13.78 -4.78 -8.00
N ALA A 74 13.56 -5.43 -6.84
CA ALA A 74 12.25 -5.93 -6.45
C ALA A 74 11.22 -4.79 -6.31
N LEU A 75 11.59 -3.70 -5.65
CA LEU A 75 10.73 -2.54 -5.48
C LEU A 75 10.41 -1.86 -6.82
N ASN A 76 11.38 -1.78 -7.73
CA ASN A 76 11.18 -1.23 -9.07
C ASN A 76 10.20 -2.09 -9.88
N ALA A 77 10.29 -3.42 -9.77
CA ALA A 77 9.37 -4.34 -10.42
C ALA A 77 7.94 -4.21 -9.87
N GLU A 78 7.77 -4.11 -8.54
CA GLU A 78 6.46 -3.85 -7.93
C GLU A 78 5.88 -2.51 -8.39
N ASN A 79 6.68 -1.44 -8.37
CA ASN A 79 6.25 -0.12 -8.84
C ASN A 79 5.85 -0.10 -10.32
N ALA A 80 6.44 -0.96 -11.16
CA ALA A 80 6.02 -1.14 -12.54
C ALA A 80 4.63 -1.81 -12.63
N LEU A 81 4.41 -2.91 -11.89
CA LEU A 81 3.11 -3.58 -11.81
C LEU A 81 2.01 -2.66 -11.28
N LEU A 82 2.33 -1.83 -10.27
CA LEU A 82 1.39 -0.88 -9.71
C LEU A 82 1.03 0.21 -10.72
N ARG A 83 2.00 0.71 -11.50
CA ARG A 83 1.73 1.68 -12.59
C ARG A 83 0.83 1.09 -13.66
N GLU A 84 1.04 -0.16 -14.08
CA GLU A 84 0.17 -0.84 -15.05
C GLU A 84 -1.26 -0.99 -14.52
N ARG A 85 -1.41 -1.33 -13.23
CA ARG A 85 -2.72 -1.41 -12.58
C ARG A 85 -3.42 -0.06 -12.50
N LEU A 86 -2.72 0.99 -12.08
CA LEU A 86 -3.26 2.35 -12.02
C LEU A 86 -3.61 2.90 -13.40
N ALA A 87 -2.87 2.49 -14.43
CA ALA A 87 -3.18 2.79 -15.84
C ALA A 87 -4.35 1.95 -16.39
N GLY A 88 -4.95 1.05 -15.61
CA GLY A 88 -6.04 0.18 -16.02
C GLY A 88 -5.64 -0.93 -17.00
N LYS A 89 -4.34 -1.15 -17.22
CA LYS A 89 -3.79 -2.15 -18.15
C LYS A 89 -3.67 -3.54 -17.55
N LEU A 90 -3.79 -3.65 -16.23
CA LEU A 90 -3.60 -4.89 -15.49
C LEU A 90 -4.80 -5.15 -14.59
N SER A 91 -5.45 -6.31 -14.78
CA SER A 91 -6.59 -6.68 -13.95
C SER A 91 -6.18 -6.94 -12.50
N PRO A 92 -7.11 -6.86 -11.53
CA PRO A 92 -6.79 -7.14 -10.14
C PRO A 92 -6.22 -8.52 -9.87
N LEU A 93 -6.64 -9.53 -10.66
CA LEU A 93 -6.23 -10.92 -10.52
C LEU A 93 -4.83 -11.14 -11.11
N GLU A 94 -4.55 -10.59 -12.30
CA GLU A 94 -3.22 -10.64 -12.91
C GLU A 94 -2.18 -9.91 -12.07
N TYR A 95 -2.53 -8.76 -11.49
CA TYR A 95 -1.65 -8.06 -10.56
C TYR A 95 -1.24 -8.96 -9.39
N ARG A 96 -2.19 -9.67 -8.77
CA ARG A 96 -1.90 -10.57 -7.65
C ARG A 96 -1.02 -11.74 -8.08
N ALA A 97 -1.29 -12.34 -9.24
CA ALA A 97 -0.49 -13.43 -9.77
C ALA A 97 0.96 -12.99 -10.05
N ARG A 98 1.15 -11.84 -10.73
CA ARG A 98 2.48 -11.29 -11.02
C ARG A 98 3.23 -10.85 -9.76
N LEU A 99 2.53 -10.32 -8.76
CA LEU A 99 3.14 -9.95 -7.48
C LEU A 99 3.57 -11.18 -6.68
N ALA A 100 2.78 -12.26 -6.68
CA ALA A 100 3.15 -13.52 -6.05
C ALA A 100 4.38 -14.16 -6.74
N ASP A 101 4.45 -14.05 -8.08
CA ASP A 101 5.60 -14.52 -8.84
C ASP A 101 6.88 -13.70 -8.58
N LEU A 102 6.74 -12.38 -8.44
CA LEU A 102 7.84 -11.51 -8.02
C LEU A 102 8.34 -11.88 -6.62
N ALA A 103 7.42 -12.11 -5.67
CA ALA A 103 7.78 -12.48 -4.31
C ALA A 103 8.58 -13.79 -4.25
N ARG A 104 8.19 -14.81 -5.02
CA ARG A 104 8.94 -16.08 -5.11
C ARG A 104 10.37 -15.87 -5.60
N ARG A 105 10.58 -15.06 -6.63
CA ARG A 105 11.93 -14.76 -7.14
C ARG A 105 12.81 -13.95 -6.18
N CYS A 106 12.20 -13.34 -5.16
CA CYS A 106 12.91 -12.61 -4.13
C CYS A 106 13.13 -13.46 -2.87
N ASP A 107 12.73 -14.73 -2.89
CA ASP A 107 12.99 -15.68 -1.82
C ASP A 107 14.44 -16.17 -1.92
N PRO A 108 15.33 -15.88 -0.94
CA PRO A 108 16.74 -16.24 -1.00
C PRO A 108 16.99 -17.75 -0.93
N GLU A 109 15.99 -18.56 -0.53
CA GLU A 109 16.06 -20.03 -0.55
C GLU A 109 16.20 -20.59 -1.99
N ASP A 110 15.84 -19.82 -3.02
CA ASP A 110 15.91 -20.23 -4.43
C ASP A 110 17.23 -19.88 -5.13
N ASP A 111 18.21 -19.25 -4.44
CA ASP A 111 19.50 -18.90 -5.05
C ASP A 111 20.46 -20.13 -5.04
N PRO A 112 20.86 -20.67 -6.21
CA PRO A 112 21.76 -21.82 -6.24
C PRO A 112 23.16 -21.44 -5.75
N LYS A 113 23.64 -22.14 -4.71
CA LYS A 113 25.02 -22.07 -4.21
C LYS A 113 26.07 -22.44 -5.26
#